data_AF-A0A2N1RCD7-F1
#
_entry.id   AF-A0A2N1RCD7-F1
#
_cell.length_a   1.000
_cell.length_b   1.000
_cell.length_c   1.000
_cell.angle_alpha   90.00
_cell.angle_beta   90.00
_cell.angle_gamma   90.00
#
_symmetry.space_group_name_H-M   'P 1'
#
loop_
_entity.id
_entity.type
_entity.pdbx_description
1 polymer ?
#
loop_
_entity_poly.entity_id
_entity_poly.type
_entity_poly.pdbx_seq_one_letter_code
_entity_poly.pdbx_strand_id
1 'polypeptide(L)'
;ALLFEQATNTSYIHVPFSGGGPAITGLMSGQCDAVMANAPEGIANVQAGQLKILAVFSNNRLDSIKAPTGVEQGVNLVLEQWRGVVVPQGTPPAIVEKLEKIFKQCVEDPAYIKKMNELGSIPVYKNGSDFGKLVAFDDARYEKIVKDGGFGDKYK
;
A
#
# COMPACT_ATOMS: atom_id res chain seq x y z
N ALA A 1 -3.00 12.09 0.80
CA ALA A 1 -3.55 13.44 0.53
C ALA A 1 -2.89 14.03 -0.72
N LEU A 2 -1.64 14.50 -0.65
CA LEU A 2 -0.99 15.24 -1.74
C LEU A 2 -1.15 14.67 -3.16
N LEU A 3 -0.75 13.41 -3.39
CA LEU A 3 -0.81 12.83 -4.75
C LEU A 3 -2.26 12.69 -5.25
N PHE A 4 -3.21 12.51 -4.34
CA PHE A 4 -4.63 12.51 -4.67
C PHE A 4 -5.11 13.92 -5.03
N GLU A 5 -4.77 14.92 -4.23
CA GLU A 5 -5.06 16.35 -4.51
C GLU A 5 -4.54 16.79 -5.88
N GLN A 6 -3.32 16.42 -6.22
CA GLN A 6 -2.71 16.71 -7.52
C GLN A 6 -3.46 15.99 -8.66
N ALA A 7 -3.83 14.72 -8.47
CA ALA A 7 -4.52 13.93 -9.49
C ALA A 7 -5.96 14.40 -9.74
N THR A 8 -6.63 14.95 -8.73
CA THR A 8 -8.03 15.40 -8.81
C THR A 8 -8.19 16.91 -8.90
N ASN A 9 -7.11 17.68 -8.77
CA ASN A 9 -7.14 19.14 -8.65
C ASN A 9 -8.10 19.62 -7.55
N THR A 10 -8.01 19.01 -6.37
CA THR A 10 -8.81 19.34 -5.18
C THR A 10 -7.90 19.63 -3.99
N SER A 11 -8.47 20.15 -2.90
CA SER A 11 -7.74 20.47 -1.67
C SER A 11 -8.44 19.85 -0.45
N TYR A 12 -7.67 19.26 0.46
CA TYR A 12 -8.15 18.64 1.70
C TYR A 12 -7.27 19.07 2.88
N ILE A 13 -7.82 18.93 4.10
CA ILE A 13 -7.02 19.04 5.32
C ILE A 13 -6.48 17.65 5.66
N HIS A 14 -5.15 17.49 5.65
CA HIS A 14 -4.54 16.25 6.11
C HIS A 14 -4.57 16.16 7.64
N VAL A 15 -5.30 15.19 8.17
CA VAL A 15 -5.29 14.83 9.60
C VAL A 15 -4.33 13.64 9.79
N PRO A 16 -3.17 13.83 10.44
CA PRO A 16 -2.21 12.75 10.64
C PRO A 16 -2.62 11.83 11.79
N PHE A 17 -2.42 10.52 11.60
CA PHE A 17 -2.61 9.49 12.61
C PHE A 17 -1.34 8.64 12.75
N SER A 18 -1.18 7.97 13.89
CA SER A 18 -0.01 7.12 14.18
C SER A 18 0.03 5.79 13.40
N GLY A 19 -0.94 5.54 12.53
CA GLY A 19 -1.01 4.37 11.65
C GLY A 19 -2.41 4.13 11.10
N GLY A 20 -2.56 3.11 10.25
CA GLY A 20 -3.83 2.79 9.59
C GLY A 20 -4.96 2.41 10.55
N GLY A 21 -4.67 1.59 11.58
CA GLY A 21 -5.66 1.24 12.61
C GLY A 21 -6.24 2.48 13.33
N PRO A 22 -5.40 3.35 13.94
CA PRO A 22 -5.84 4.62 14.50
C PRO A 22 -6.60 5.52 13.51
N ALA A 23 -6.19 5.56 12.24
CA ALA A 23 -6.88 6.36 11.22
C ALA A 23 -8.30 5.84 10.92
N ILE A 24 -8.50 4.52 10.90
CA ILE A 24 -9.82 3.89 10.74
C ILE A 24 -10.72 4.22 11.93
N THR A 25 -10.19 4.20 13.15
CA THR A 25 -10.93 4.65 14.35
C THR A 25 -11.27 6.14 14.28
N GLY A 26 -10.34 6.98 13.80
CA GLY A 26 -10.56 8.40 13.56
C GLY A 26 -11.71 8.65 12.59
N LEU A 27 -11.74 7.94 11.46
CA LEU A 27 -12.84 7.98 10.49
C LEU A 27 -14.18 7.57 11.14
N MET A 28 -14.19 6.43 11.83
CA MET A 28 -15.39 5.91 12.49
C MET A 28 -15.96 6.84 13.57
N SER A 29 -15.11 7.66 14.20
CA SER A 29 -15.50 8.65 15.22
C SER A 29 -15.79 10.05 14.65
N GLY A 30 -15.66 10.24 13.34
CA GLY A 30 -15.91 11.52 12.66
C GLY A 30 -14.79 12.55 12.79
N GLN A 31 -13.57 12.14 13.13
CA GLN A 31 -12.41 13.05 13.15
C GLN A 31 -11.90 13.41 11.75
N CYS A 32 -12.21 12.59 10.76
CA CYS A 32 -11.98 12.87 9.34
C CYS A 32 -13.11 12.30 8.49
N ASP A 33 -13.35 12.89 7.31
CA ASP A 33 -14.44 12.47 6.42
C ASP A 33 -14.08 11.26 5.55
N ALA A 34 -12.78 11.05 5.31
CA ALA A 34 -12.26 9.97 4.49
C ALA A 34 -10.82 9.60 4.88
N VAL A 35 -10.42 8.38 4.54
CA VAL A 35 -9.06 7.87 4.75
C VAL A 35 -8.57 7.13 3.52
N MET A 36 -7.30 7.34 3.17
CA MET A 36 -6.56 6.40 2.32
C MET A 36 -5.92 5.37 3.25
N ALA A 37 -6.36 4.12 3.15
CA ALA A 37 -5.92 3.03 4.01
C ALA A 37 -5.57 1.79 3.17
N ASN A 38 -4.78 0.89 3.74
CA ASN A 38 -4.62 -0.44 3.18
C ASN A 38 -5.85 -1.28 3.52
N ALA A 39 -6.30 -2.13 2.59
CA ALA A 39 -7.48 -2.97 2.81
C ALA A 39 -7.47 -3.73 4.16
N PRO A 40 -6.38 -4.39 4.60
CA PRO A 40 -6.37 -5.10 5.88
C PRO A 40 -6.70 -4.25 7.12
N GLU A 41 -6.49 -2.94 7.06
CA GLU A 41 -6.72 -2.02 8.17
C GLU A 41 -8.21 -1.78 8.44
N GLY A 42 -9.05 -1.86 7.39
CA GLY A 42 -10.47 -1.49 7.44
C GLY A 42 -11.45 -2.54 6.95
N ILE A 43 -10.98 -3.63 6.33
CA ILE A 43 -11.87 -4.58 5.60
C ILE A 43 -12.94 -5.21 6.49
N ALA A 44 -12.65 -5.47 7.77
CA ALA A 44 -13.64 -6.00 8.71
C ALA A 44 -14.79 -5.00 8.96
N ASN A 45 -14.48 -3.71 9.11
CA ASN A 45 -15.48 -2.65 9.27
C ASN A 45 -16.30 -2.46 7.98
N VAL A 46 -15.68 -2.65 6.81
CA VAL A 46 -16.39 -2.64 5.52
C VAL A 46 -17.36 -3.82 5.42
N GLN A 47 -16.91 -5.02 5.78
CA GLN A 47 -17.75 -6.23 5.81
C GLN A 47 -18.91 -6.11 6.80
N ALA A 48 -18.69 -5.43 7.93
CA ALA A 48 -19.72 -5.11 8.92
C ALA A 48 -20.68 -3.98 8.47
N GLY A 49 -20.47 -3.38 7.29
CA GLY A 49 -21.31 -2.30 6.77
C GLY A 49 -21.09 -0.93 7.43
N GLN A 50 -20.04 -0.79 8.25
CA GLN A 50 -19.72 0.43 8.97
C GLN A 50 -18.91 1.41 8.12
N LEU A 51 -18.10 0.89 7.21
CA LEU A 51 -17.32 1.67 6.24
C LEU A 51 -17.64 1.25 4.81
N LYS A 52 -17.36 2.15 3.87
CA LYS A 52 -17.47 1.87 2.43
C LYS A 52 -16.17 2.23 1.74
N ILE A 53 -15.70 1.32 0.89
CA ILE A 53 -14.56 1.58 -0.01
C ILE A 53 -15.09 2.36 -1.22
N LEU A 54 -14.53 3.54 -1.47
CA LEU A 54 -14.94 4.41 -2.58
C LEU A 54 -14.15 4.12 -3.87
N ALA A 55 -12.86 3.82 -3.75
CA ALA A 55 -11.98 3.54 -4.87
C ALA A 55 -10.83 2.63 -4.44
N VAL A 56 -10.28 1.88 -5.39
CA VAL A 56 -8.99 1.19 -5.25
C VAL A 56 -7.95 1.90 -6.12
N PHE A 57 -6.80 2.27 -5.55
CA PHE A 57 -5.72 2.95 -6.29
C PHE A 57 -4.68 1.97 -6.87
N SER A 58 -5.17 0.91 -7.55
CA SER A 58 -4.38 -0.05 -8.32
C SER A 58 -4.68 0.08 -9.81
N ASN A 59 -3.81 -0.48 -10.66
CA ASN A 59 -4.04 -0.50 -12.11
C ASN A 59 -5.31 -1.27 -12.49
N ASN A 60 -5.56 -2.39 -11.79
CA ASN A 60 -6.68 -3.29 -12.05
C ASN A 60 -7.57 -3.40 -10.81
N ARG A 61 -8.84 -3.78 -11.01
CA ARG A 61 -9.74 -4.12 -9.90
C ARG A 61 -9.17 -5.29 -9.07
N LEU A 62 -9.57 -5.34 -7.81
CA LEU A 62 -9.25 -6.45 -6.90
C LEU A 62 -10.49 -7.33 -6.75
N ASP A 63 -10.38 -8.64 -6.97
CA ASP A 63 -11.52 -9.56 -6.91
C ASP A 63 -12.25 -9.55 -5.56
N SER A 64 -11.51 -9.27 -4.48
CA SER A 64 -12.02 -9.18 -3.11
C SER A 64 -12.70 -7.85 -2.78
N ILE A 65 -12.61 -6.84 -3.65
CA ILE A 65 -13.15 -5.50 -3.41
C ILE A 65 -14.05 -5.08 -4.58
N LYS A 66 -15.32 -4.82 -4.28
CA LYS A 66 -16.33 -4.46 -5.30
C LYS A 66 -16.16 -3.06 -5.90
N ALA A 67 -15.44 -2.16 -5.21
CA ALA A 67 -15.27 -0.78 -5.64
C ALA A 67 -14.48 -0.68 -6.96
N PRO A 68 -14.79 0.32 -7.82
CA PRO A 68 -13.99 0.59 -9.01
C PRO A 68 -12.58 1.07 -8.65
N THR A 69 -11.67 1.03 -9.63
CA THR A 69 -10.37 1.68 -9.48
C THR A 69 -10.51 3.21 -9.53
N GLY A 70 -9.49 3.94 -9.09
CA GLY A 70 -9.41 5.39 -9.31
C GLY A 70 -9.38 5.73 -10.81
N VAL A 71 -8.67 4.93 -11.60
CA VAL A 71 -8.51 5.12 -13.05
C VAL A 71 -9.85 4.99 -13.78
N GLU A 72 -10.69 4.01 -13.41
CA GLU A 72 -12.06 3.86 -13.96
C GLU A 72 -12.95 5.06 -13.64
N GLN A 73 -12.61 5.82 -12.61
CA GLN A 73 -13.33 7.04 -12.19
C GLN A 73 -12.69 8.31 -12.74
N GLY A 74 -11.71 8.21 -13.64
CA GLY A 74 -11.02 9.37 -14.23
C GLY A 74 -9.92 9.96 -13.34
N VAL A 75 -9.59 9.33 -12.21
CA VAL A 75 -8.47 9.72 -11.35
C VAL A 75 -7.25 8.88 -11.74
N ASN A 76 -6.35 9.46 -12.55
CA ASN A 76 -5.14 8.78 -13.00
C ASN A 76 -4.08 8.70 -11.89
N LEU A 77 -4.34 7.90 -10.87
CA LEU A 77 -3.49 7.70 -9.71
C LEU A 77 -3.41 6.22 -9.36
N VAL A 78 -2.18 5.71 -9.38
CA VAL A 78 -1.84 4.37 -8.89
C VAL A 78 -0.89 4.51 -7.70
N LEU A 79 -1.34 3.98 -6.56
CA LEU A 79 -0.68 4.00 -5.27
C LEU A 79 -0.75 2.61 -4.64
N GLU A 80 0.08 1.72 -5.16
CA GLU A 80 0.23 0.39 -4.64
C GLU A 80 1.27 0.42 -3.51
N GLN A 81 0.91 -0.13 -2.35
CA GLN A 81 1.83 -0.30 -1.24
C GLN A 81 2.33 -1.74 -1.19
N TRP A 82 3.65 -1.91 -1.06
CA TRP A 82 4.26 -3.23 -0.90
C TRP A 82 4.84 -3.40 0.50
N ARG A 83 5.01 -4.67 0.89
CA ARG A 83 5.77 -5.11 2.06
C ARG A 83 6.74 -6.18 1.59
N GLY A 84 7.93 -6.19 2.15
CA GLY A 84 8.93 -7.20 1.83
C GLY A 84 9.96 -7.35 2.93
N VAL A 85 10.93 -8.23 2.68
CA VAL A 85 11.96 -8.60 3.66
C VAL A 85 13.31 -8.18 3.11
N VAL A 86 14.12 -7.56 3.96
CA VAL A 86 15.51 -7.23 3.69
C VAL A 86 16.40 -7.91 4.73
N VAL A 87 17.64 -8.18 4.35
CA VAL A 87 18.65 -8.76 5.24
C VAL A 87 19.80 -7.79 5.44
N PRO A 88 20.57 -7.90 6.54
CA PRO A 88 21.75 -7.08 6.75
C PRO A 88 22.76 -7.18 5.59
N GLN A 89 23.46 -6.09 5.32
CA GLN A 89 24.56 -6.10 4.36
C GLN A 89 25.62 -7.13 4.78
N GLY A 90 26.11 -7.92 3.82
CA GLY A 90 27.09 -8.97 4.07
C GLY A 90 26.50 -10.31 4.53
N THR A 91 25.17 -10.44 4.60
CA THR A 91 24.52 -11.76 4.81
C THR A 91 25.03 -12.76 3.77
N PRO A 92 25.52 -13.95 4.18
CA PRO A 92 26.10 -14.92 3.23
C PRO A 92 25.10 -15.32 2.13
N PRO A 93 25.53 -15.45 0.86
CA PRO A 93 24.63 -15.76 -0.26
C PRO A 93 23.78 -17.02 -0.05
N ALA A 94 24.35 -18.07 0.56
CA ALA A 94 23.63 -19.30 0.86
C ALA A 94 22.46 -19.09 1.85
N ILE A 95 22.56 -18.13 2.76
CA ILE A 95 21.46 -17.76 3.67
C ILE A 95 20.38 -16.99 2.92
N VAL A 96 20.79 -16.07 2.04
CA VAL A 96 19.85 -15.32 1.19
C VAL A 96 19.04 -16.26 0.32
N GLU A 97 19.70 -17.19 -0.39
CA GLU A 97 19.05 -18.18 -1.26
C GLU A 97 18.07 -19.07 -0.47
N LYS A 98 18.47 -19.50 0.74
CA LYS A 98 17.59 -20.26 1.62
C LYS A 98 16.34 -19.47 2.01
N LEU A 99 16.49 -18.20 2.37
CA LEU A 99 15.36 -17.32 2.72
C LEU A 99 14.45 -17.07 1.52
N GLU A 100 15.01 -16.79 0.34
CA GLU A 100 14.23 -16.61 -0.89
C GLU A 100 13.37 -17.83 -1.18
N LYS A 101 13.95 -19.04 -1.07
CA LYS A 101 13.20 -20.29 -1.27
C LYS A 101 12.05 -20.43 -0.28
N ILE A 102 12.28 -20.13 1.00
CA ILE A 102 11.23 -20.18 2.04
C ILE A 102 10.13 -19.16 1.75
N PHE A 103 10.48 -17.91 1.45
CA PHE A 103 9.49 -16.88 1.16
C PHE A 103 8.69 -17.17 -0.10
N LYS A 104 9.32 -17.73 -1.14
CA LYS A 104 8.61 -18.21 -2.33
C LYS A 104 7.57 -19.27 -1.96
N GLN A 105 7.96 -20.28 -1.20
CA GLN A 105 7.05 -21.33 -0.74
C GLN A 105 5.89 -20.77 0.09
N CYS A 106 6.15 -19.82 0.99
CA CYS A 106 5.09 -19.20 1.79
C CYS A 106 4.12 -18.37 0.95
N VAL A 107 4.61 -17.60 -0.03
CA VAL A 107 3.76 -16.76 -0.89
C VAL A 107 2.90 -17.61 -1.84
N GLU A 108 3.42 -18.78 -2.24
CA GLU A 108 2.71 -19.76 -3.08
C GLU A 108 1.79 -20.70 -2.28
N ASP A 109 1.82 -20.65 -0.94
CA ASP A 109 0.99 -21.49 -0.09
C ASP A 109 -0.51 -21.14 -0.26
N PRO A 110 -1.39 -22.10 -0.59
CA PRO A 110 -2.81 -21.82 -0.80
C PRO A 110 -3.54 -21.23 0.40
N ALA A 111 -3.15 -21.61 1.63
CA ALA A 111 -3.75 -21.05 2.85
C ALA A 111 -3.30 -19.60 3.05
N TYR A 112 -2.05 -19.29 2.74
CA TYR A 112 -1.56 -17.91 2.73
C TYR A 112 -2.29 -17.06 1.68
N ILE A 113 -2.37 -17.54 0.43
CA ILE A 113 -3.07 -16.85 -0.66
C ILE A 113 -4.52 -16.58 -0.30
N LYS A 114 -5.23 -17.61 0.20
CA LYS A 114 -6.61 -17.47 0.66
C LYS A 114 -6.71 -16.38 1.74
N LYS A 115 -5.82 -16.39 2.73
CA LYS A 115 -5.88 -15.43 3.83
C LYS A 115 -5.61 -14.00 3.37
N MET A 116 -4.65 -13.80 2.47
CA MET A 116 -4.36 -12.49 1.92
C MET A 116 -5.52 -11.95 1.08
N ASN A 117 -6.18 -12.80 0.28
CA ASN A 117 -7.37 -12.43 -0.47
C ASN A 117 -8.53 -12.01 0.44
N GLU A 118 -8.78 -12.73 1.54
CA GLU A 118 -9.77 -12.35 2.57
C GLU A 118 -9.47 -10.96 3.17
N LEU A 119 -8.18 -10.62 3.28
CA LEU A 119 -7.72 -9.32 3.79
C LEU A 119 -7.65 -8.23 2.71
N GLY A 120 -8.10 -8.51 1.47
CA GLY A 120 -8.06 -7.55 0.37
C GLY A 120 -6.65 -7.25 -0.15
N SER A 121 -5.71 -8.19 0.01
CA SER A 121 -4.31 -8.07 -0.40
C SER A 121 -3.94 -9.12 -1.42
N ILE A 122 -3.06 -8.76 -2.37
CA ILE A 122 -2.54 -9.69 -3.38
C ILE A 122 -1.13 -10.13 -2.98
N PRO A 123 -0.91 -11.43 -2.72
CA PRO A 123 0.43 -11.98 -2.59
C PRO A 123 1.21 -11.82 -3.90
N VAL A 124 2.40 -11.23 -3.83
CA VAL A 124 3.30 -11.13 -4.98
C VAL A 124 4.68 -11.58 -4.56
N TYR A 125 5.24 -12.56 -5.26
CA TYR A 125 6.63 -12.96 -5.09
C TYR A 125 7.53 -12.13 -6.02
N LYS A 126 8.61 -11.58 -5.47
CA LYS A 126 9.75 -11.03 -6.20
C LYS A 126 11.02 -11.61 -5.58
N ASN A 127 11.94 -12.10 -6.40
CA ASN A 127 13.28 -12.43 -5.91
C ASN A 127 14.00 -11.16 -5.43
N GLY A 128 15.11 -11.30 -4.72
CA GLY A 128 15.85 -10.19 -4.13
C GLY A 128 16.32 -9.15 -5.16
N SER A 129 16.68 -9.57 -6.38
CA SER A 129 17.07 -8.63 -7.44
C SER A 129 15.90 -7.78 -7.92
N ASP A 130 14.77 -8.41 -8.23
CA ASP A 130 13.58 -7.71 -8.72
C ASP A 130 12.89 -6.89 -7.63
N PHE A 131 12.94 -7.36 -6.38
CA PHE A 131 12.53 -6.58 -5.23
C PHE A 131 13.45 -5.37 -5.01
N GLY A 132 14.77 -5.53 -5.15
CA GLY A 132 15.73 -4.43 -5.10
C GLY A 132 15.47 -3.35 -6.15
N LYS A 133 15.09 -3.75 -7.38
CA LYS A 133 14.68 -2.81 -8.44
C LYS A 133 13.42 -2.04 -8.07
N LEU A 134 12.43 -2.71 -7.46
CA LEU A 134 11.21 -2.05 -6.97
C LEU A 134 11.54 -1.01 -5.89
N VAL A 135 12.37 -1.39 -4.91
CA VAL A 135 12.81 -0.47 -3.84
C VAL A 135 13.50 0.76 -4.42
N ALA A 136 14.45 0.56 -5.34
CA ALA A 136 15.18 1.66 -5.97
C ALA A 136 14.27 2.57 -6.82
N PHE A 137 13.30 1.99 -7.53
CA PHE A 137 12.32 2.74 -8.31
C PHE A 137 11.46 3.64 -7.41
N ASP A 138 10.92 3.09 -6.32
CA ASP A 138 10.07 3.87 -5.41
C ASP A 138 10.88 4.88 -4.58
N ASP A 139 12.11 4.56 -4.18
CA ASP A 139 12.99 5.53 -3.50
C ASP A 139 13.20 6.80 -4.36
N ALA A 140 13.54 6.62 -5.64
CA ALA A 140 13.68 7.73 -6.58
C ALA A 140 12.36 8.48 -6.82
N ARG A 141 11.23 7.76 -6.93
CA ARG A 141 9.90 8.36 -7.11
C ARG A 141 9.52 9.24 -5.90
N TYR A 142 9.68 8.72 -4.68
CA TYR A 142 9.33 9.43 -3.47
C TYR A 142 10.31 10.57 -3.15
N GLU A 143 11.60 10.41 -3.43
CA GLU A 143 12.57 11.51 -3.35
C GLU A 143 12.11 12.72 -4.17
N LYS A 144 11.69 12.49 -5.43
CA LYS A 144 11.16 13.55 -6.28
C LYS A 144 9.93 14.23 -5.68
N ILE A 145 8.97 13.45 -5.18
CA ILE A 145 7.75 13.99 -4.55
C ILE A 145 8.08 14.84 -3.32
N VAL A 146 9.00 14.37 -2.49
CA VAL A 146 9.45 15.08 -1.28
C VAL A 146 10.10 16.41 -1.65
N LYS A 147 11.00 16.42 -2.65
CA LYS A 147 11.66 17.63 -3.14
C LYS A 147 10.68 18.62 -3.75
N ASP A 148 9.87 18.18 -4.71
CA ASP A 148 8.91 19.04 -5.41
C ASP A 148 7.86 19.63 -4.46
N GLY A 149 7.46 18.85 -3.45
CA GLY A 149 6.50 19.27 -2.42
C GLY A 149 7.11 20.07 -1.27
N GLY A 150 8.44 20.22 -1.21
CA GLY A 150 9.12 20.94 -0.13
C GLY A 150 8.99 20.29 1.25
N PHE A 151 8.87 18.95 1.32
CA PHE A 151 8.69 18.24 2.58
C PHE A 151 10.03 17.86 3.24
N GLY A 152 10.10 18.06 4.56
CA GLY A 152 11.23 17.63 5.39
C GLY A 152 12.52 18.42 5.14
N ASP A 153 13.56 18.06 5.90
CA ASP A 153 14.86 18.75 5.86
C ASP A 153 15.96 17.94 5.16
N LYS A 154 15.71 16.67 4.87
CA LYS A 154 16.71 15.73 4.32
C LYS A 154 17.24 16.16 2.94
N TYR A 155 16.41 16.85 2.15
CA TYR A 155 16.71 17.23 0.77
C TYR A 155 16.69 18.75 0.55
N LYS A 156 16.76 19.52 1.63
CA LYS A 156 16.96 20.97 1.59
C LYS A 156 18.37 21.32 1.10
#